data_AF-A0A7S3B217-F1
#
_entry.id   AF-A0A7S3B217-F1
#
_cell.length_a   1.000
_cell.length_b   1.000
_cell.length_c   1.000
_cell.angle_alpha   90.00
_cell.angle_beta   90.00
_cell.angle_gamma   90.00
#
_symmetry.space_group_name_H-M   'P 1'
#
loop_
_entity.id
_entity.type
_entity.pdbx_description
1 polymer ?
#
loop_
_entity_poly.entity_id
_entity_poly.type
_entity_poly.pdbx_seq_one_letter_code
_entity_poly.pdbx_strand_id
1 'polypeptide(L)'
;SSPAFRVLRMLRVLRPLRLLTKLEGMKMAVALLLEALPRTVDVFVVYILFLTVYTLLGVQLFAGTFASCTDPSQLTHEACEAVGASWENPSFGSFDSAGSSALLLFEMASLEKWW
;
A
#
# COMPACT_ATOMS: atom_id res chain seq x y z
N SER A 1 -27.34 -5.18 -1.89
CA SER A 1 -26.78 -5.85 -3.08
C SER A 1 -25.41 -6.43 -2.72
N SER A 2 -25.32 -7.75 -2.62
CA SER A 2 -24.22 -8.48 -1.97
C SER A 2 -22.86 -8.32 -2.70
N PRO A 3 -21.74 -8.16 -1.98
CA PRO A 3 -20.42 -7.88 -2.56
C PRO A 3 -19.90 -8.99 -3.50
N ALA A 4 -20.33 -10.24 -3.30
CA ALA A 4 -19.94 -11.38 -4.13
C ALA A 4 -20.28 -11.21 -5.62
N PHE A 5 -21.40 -10.56 -5.95
CA PHE A 5 -21.83 -10.36 -7.34
C PHE A 5 -20.95 -9.34 -8.09
N ARG A 6 -20.30 -8.40 -7.36
CA ARG A 6 -19.34 -7.45 -7.94
C ARG A 6 -18.02 -8.14 -8.29
N VAL A 7 -17.55 -9.04 -7.43
CA VAL A 7 -16.32 -9.83 -7.66
C VAL A 7 -16.44 -10.73 -8.89
N LEU A 8 -17.58 -11.43 -9.05
CA LEU A 8 -17.84 -12.26 -10.24
C LEU A 8 -17.88 -11.44 -11.55
N ARG A 9 -18.28 -10.17 -11.47
CA ARG A 9 -18.23 -9.25 -12.62
C ARG A 9 -16.80 -8.83 -12.95
N MET A 10 -15.93 -8.67 -11.94
CA MET A 10 -14.49 -8.38 -12.11
C MET A 10 -13.72 -9.55 -12.74
N LEU A 11 -14.12 -10.81 -12.48
CA LEU A 11 -13.51 -11.98 -13.13
C LEU A 11 -13.62 -11.95 -14.67
N ARG A 12 -14.53 -11.16 -15.24
CA ARG A 12 -14.61 -10.95 -16.70
C ARG A 12 -13.41 -10.17 -17.26
N VAL A 13 -12.63 -9.49 -16.41
CA VAL A 13 -11.35 -8.83 -16.78
C VAL A 13 -10.23 -9.84 -17.05
N LEU A 14 -10.37 -11.11 -16.64
CA LEU A 14 -9.45 -12.19 -16.99
C LEU A 14 -9.72 -12.78 -18.40
N ARG A 15 -10.81 -12.37 -19.06
CA ARG A 15 -11.19 -12.85 -20.39
C ARG A 15 -10.15 -12.48 -21.49
N PRO A 16 -9.55 -11.27 -21.49
CA PRO A 16 -8.35 -10.96 -22.27
C PRO A 16 -7.21 -11.95 -22.07
N LEU A 17 -6.90 -12.35 -20.83
CA LEU A 17 -5.83 -13.32 -20.55
C LEU A 17 -6.08 -14.66 -21.25
N ARG A 18 -7.35 -15.10 -21.36
CA ARG A 18 -7.75 -16.31 -22.10
C ARG A 18 -7.69 -16.17 -23.63
N LEU A 19 -7.80 -14.97 -24.17
CA LEU A 19 -7.66 -14.70 -25.60
C LEU A 19 -6.18 -14.57 -25.99
N LEU A 20 -5.39 -13.98 -25.11
CA LEU A 20 -3.95 -13.84 -25.25
C LEU A 20 -3.20 -15.18 -25.17
N THR A 21 -3.72 -16.15 -24.43
CA THR A 21 -3.25 -17.54 -24.50
C THR A 21 -3.60 -18.23 -25.82
N LYS A 22 -4.31 -17.63 -26.78
CA LYS A 22 -4.43 -18.24 -28.13
C LYS A 22 -3.23 -17.94 -29.03
N LEU A 23 -2.45 -16.90 -28.71
CA LEU A 23 -1.21 -16.56 -29.41
C LEU A 23 -0.08 -17.42 -28.85
N GLU A 24 0.47 -18.30 -29.67
CA GLU A 24 1.44 -19.32 -29.28
C GLU A 24 2.69 -18.74 -28.60
N GLY A 25 3.17 -17.59 -29.08
CA GLY A 25 4.28 -16.85 -28.45
C GLY A 25 3.96 -16.27 -27.07
N MET A 26 2.71 -15.86 -26.80
CA MET A 26 2.34 -15.26 -25.52
C MET A 26 2.06 -16.30 -24.42
N LYS A 27 1.61 -17.50 -24.80
CA LYS A 27 1.50 -18.65 -23.90
C LYS A 27 2.84 -19.02 -23.28
N MET A 28 3.91 -19.02 -24.07
CA MET A 28 5.25 -19.34 -23.61
C MET A 28 5.72 -18.34 -22.55
N ALA A 29 5.56 -17.05 -22.81
CA ALA A 29 5.92 -16.00 -21.84
C ALA A 29 5.14 -16.15 -20.52
N VAL A 30 3.83 -16.42 -20.57
CA VAL A 30 3.02 -16.62 -19.36
C VAL A 30 3.41 -17.89 -18.61
N ALA A 31 3.69 -19.00 -19.31
CA ALA A 31 4.17 -20.23 -18.69
C ALA A 31 5.48 -20.01 -17.94
N LEU A 32 6.42 -19.29 -18.55
CA LEU A 32 7.70 -18.90 -17.92
C LEU A 32 7.48 -18.01 -16.68
N LEU A 33 6.55 -17.05 -16.73
CA LEU A 33 6.21 -16.22 -15.57
C LEU A 33 5.61 -17.04 -14.42
N LEU A 34 4.72 -17.98 -14.74
CA LEU A 34 4.12 -18.89 -13.75
C LEU A 34 5.13 -19.88 -13.16
N GLU A 35 6.12 -20.29 -13.95
CA GLU A 35 7.21 -21.17 -13.50
C GLU A 35 8.23 -20.43 -12.61
N ALA A 36 8.49 -19.15 -12.89
CA ALA A 36 9.34 -18.31 -12.05
C ALA A 36 8.67 -17.86 -10.74
N LEU A 37 7.33 -17.77 -10.74
CA LEU A 37 6.50 -17.32 -9.61
C LEU A 37 6.84 -17.97 -8.25
N PRO A 38 6.92 -19.31 -8.10
CA PRO A 38 7.24 -19.93 -6.81
C PRO A 38 8.57 -19.46 -6.23
N ARG A 39 9.59 -19.28 -7.09
CA ARG A 39 10.91 -18.78 -6.66
C ARG A 39 10.87 -17.31 -6.23
N THR A 40 10.05 -16.51 -6.91
CA THR A 40 9.84 -15.11 -6.54
C THR A 40 9.10 -14.98 -5.20
N VAL A 41 8.17 -15.90 -4.91
CA VAL A 41 7.44 -15.90 -3.63
C VAL A 41 8.37 -16.09 -2.44
N ASP A 42 9.39 -16.95 -2.53
CA ASP A 42 10.35 -17.15 -1.43
C ASP A 42 11.06 -15.84 -1.03
N VAL A 43 11.52 -15.08 -2.03
CA VAL A 43 12.15 -13.77 -1.80
C VAL A 43 11.14 -12.75 -1.26
N PHE A 44 9.91 -12.79 -1.79
CA PHE A 44 8.85 -11.89 -1.37
C PHE A 44 8.41 -12.12 0.09
N VAL A 45 8.43 -13.37 0.57
CA VAL A 45 8.15 -13.70 1.97
C VAL A 45 9.19 -13.06 2.89
N VAL A 46 10.47 -13.16 2.53
CA VAL A 46 11.56 -12.51 3.29
C VAL A 46 11.38 -10.99 3.28
N TYR A 47 11.00 -10.39 2.15
CA TYR A 47 10.70 -8.97 2.05
C TYR A 47 9.56 -8.53 2.98
N ILE A 48 8.45 -9.26 3.01
CA ILE A 48 7.33 -8.98 3.92
C ILE A 48 7.75 -9.10 5.39
N LEU A 49 8.62 -10.06 5.73
CA LEU A 49 9.13 -10.20 7.09
C LEU A 49 9.88 -8.94 7.52
N PHE A 50 10.78 -8.43 6.67
CA PHE A 50 11.48 -7.16 6.94
C PHE A 50 10.49 -5.99 7.08
N LEU A 51 9.53 -5.85 6.17
CA LEU A 51 8.49 -4.81 6.27
C LEU A 51 7.68 -4.91 7.58
N THR A 52 7.43 -6.11 8.09
CA THR A 52 6.70 -6.31 9.35
C THR A 52 7.50 -5.80 10.55
N VAL A 53 8.81 -6.08 10.59
CA VAL A 53 9.69 -5.54 11.64
C VAL A 53 9.70 -4.01 11.60
N TYR A 54 9.88 -3.42 10.42
CA TYR A 54 9.85 -1.97 10.27
C TYR A 54 8.49 -1.36 10.56
N THR A 55 7.39 -2.07 10.30
CA THR A 55 6.03 -1.63 10.64
C THR A 55 5.88 -1.49 12.14
N LEU A 56 6.29 -2.51 12.92
CA LEU A 56 6.21 -2.46 14.38
C LEU A 56 7.10 -1.35 14.96
N LEU A 57 8.33 -1.22 14.45
CA LEU A 57 9.24 -0.14 14.85
C LEU A 57 8.66 1.23 14.51
N GLY A 58 8.11 1.39 13.30
CA GLY A 58 7.51 2.63 12.82
C GLY A 58 6.34 3.09 13.68
N VAL A 59 5.42 2.17 14.02
CA VAL A 59 4.30 2.49 14.91
C VAL A 59 4.80 2.88 16.30
N GLN A 60 5.77 2.16 16.85
CA GLN A 60 6.26 2.45 18.20
C GLN A 60 7.02 3.79 18.30
N LEU A 61 7.68 4.22 17.23
CA LEU A 61 8.50 5.43 17.20
C LEU A 61 7.75 6.67 16.72
N PHE A 62 6.83 6.51 15.75
CA PHE A 62 6.25 7.63 15.01
C PHE A 62 4.72 7.73 15.12
N ALA A 63 4.04 6.88 15.88
CA ALA A 63 2.60 7.01 16.10
C ALA A 63 2.25 8.37 16.73
N GLY A 64 1.28 9.06 16.13
CA GLY A 64 0.78 10.37 16.56
C GLY A 64 1.69 11.56 16.26
N THR A 65 2.86 11.34 15.64
CA THR A 65 3.85 12.42 15.41
C THR A 65 3.70 13.13 14.08
N PHE A 66 3.00 12.53 13.10
CA PHE A 66 2.94 13.04 11.73
C PHE A 66 1.75 13.98 11.48
N ALA A 67 0.78 13.98 12.39
CA ALA A 67 -0.38 14.85 12.26
C ALA A 67 0.00 16.32 12.50
N SER A 68 -0.58 17.21 11.71
CA SER A 68 -0.34 18.65 11.78
C SER A 68 -1.63 19.43 11.65
N CYS A 69 -1.63 20.68 12.11
CA CYS A 69 -2.76 21.57 11.90
C CYS A 69 -2.91 21.92 10.41
N THR A 70 -4.15 22.05 9.95
CA THR A 70 -4.46 22.53 8.59
C THR A 70 -4.01 23.98 8.38
N ASP A 71 -4.02 24.79 9.44
CA ASP A 71 -3.51 26.17 9.42
C ASP A 71 -2.01 26.19 9.81
N PRO A 72 -1.10 26.62 8.91
CA PRO A 72 0.33 26.63 9.16
C PRO A 72 0.78 27.64 10.24
N SER A 73 -0.11 28.55 10.66
CA SER A 73 0.19 29.51 11.72
C SER A 73 0.23 28.89 13.12
N GLN A 74 -0.34 27.71 13.31
CA GLN A 74 -0.46 27.05 14.61
C GLN A 74 0.42 25.80 14.70
N LEU A 75 1.28 25.73 15.72
CA LEU A 75 2.16 24.59 15.97
C LEU A 75 1.61 23.61 17.00
N THR A 76 0.67 24.04 17.86
CA THR A 76 0.14 23.21 18.95
C THR A 76 -1.29 22.79 18.67
N HIS A 77 -1.66 21.61 19.17
CA HIS A 77 -3.02 21.07 19.03
C HIS A 77 -4.08 22.02 19.60
N GLU A 78 -3.83 22.56 20.80
CA GLU A 78 -4.74 23.50 21.47
C GLU A 78 -4.97 24.78 20.67
N ALA A 79 -3.93 25.31 20.04
CA ALA A 79 -4.05 26.53 19.23
C ALA A 79 -4.74 26.25 17.88
N CYS A 80 -4.59 25.04 17.33
CA CYS A 80 -5.32 24.61 16.14
C CYS A 80 -6.84 24.56 16.40
N GLU A 81 -7.25 23.96 17.52
CA GLU A 81 -8.65 23.87 17.92
C GLU A 81 -9.25 25.25 18.24
N ALA A 82 -8.47 26.17 18.81
CA ALA A 82 -8.92 27.53 19.12
C ALA A 82 -9.29 28.35 17.87
N VAL A 83 -8.69 28.04 16.72
CA VAL A 83 -8.99 28.68 15.42
C VAL A 83 -10.09 27.92 14.66
N GLY A 84 -10.53 26.76 15.18
CA GLY A 84 -11.50 25.89 14.52
C GLY A 84 -10.93 25.11 13.35
N ALA A 85 -9.61 24.95 13.27
CA ALA A 85 -8.93 24.12 12.27
C ALA A 85 -8.85 22.66 12.73
N SER A 86 -8.75 21.72 11.77
CA SER A 86 -8.61 20.29 12.05
C SER A 86 -7.15 19.86 12.13
N TRP A 87 -6.87 18.94 13.06
CA TRP A 87 -5.60 18.25 13.23
C TRP A 87 -5.64 16.93 12.46
N GLU A 88 -4.94 16.88 11.32
CA GLU A 88 -5.09 15.77 10.37
C GLU A 88 -3.73 15.17 9.99
N ASN A 89 -3.76 13.89 9.61
CA ASN A 89 -2.60 13.19 9.08
C ASN A 89 -2.31 13.60 7.64
N PRO A 90 -1.03 13.57 7.23
CA PRO A 90 -0.64 13.88 5.87
C PRO A 90 -1.20 12.86 4.88
N SER A 91 -1.47 13.33 3.66
CA SER A 91 -2.08 12.52 2.59
C SER A 91 -1.17 11.40 2.05
N PHE A 92 0.14 11.49 2.27
CA PHE A 92 1.11 10.46 1.90
C PHE A 92 1.15 9.27 2.88
N GLY A 93 0.54 9.39 4.06
CA GLY A 93 0.39 8.31 5.03
C GLY A 93 0.99 8.60 6.42
N SER A 94 0.66 7.76 7.39
CA SER A 94 1.09 7.89 8.80
C SER A 94 1.41 6.55 9.45
N PHE A 95 2.13 6.59 10.58
CA PHE A 95 2.52 5.43 11.38
C PHE A 95 1.55 5.08 12.50
N ASP A 96 0.30 5.54 12.45
CA ASP A 96 -0.66 5.34 13.57
C ASP A 96 -1.25 3.94 13.64
N SER A 97 -1.19 3.19 12.54
CA SER A 97 -1.72 1.83 12.43
C SER A 97 -0.76 0.94 11.65
N ALA A 98 -0.82 -0.37 11.90
CA ALA A 98 0.01 -1.34 11.18
C ALA A 98 -0.25 -1.31 9.66
N GLY A 99 -1.50 -1.12 9.24
CA GLY A 99 -1.88 -1.07 7.82
C GLY A 99 -1.36 0.17 7.11
N SER A 100 -1.56 1.36 7.70
CA SER A 100 -1.06 2.62 7.13
C SER A 100 0.47 2.65 7.09
N SER A 101 1.12 2.15 8.15
CA SER A 101 2.58 2.03 8.23
C SER A 101 3.15 1.10 7.17
N ALA A 102 2.54 -0.07 6.97
CA ALA A 102 3.00 -1.03 5.98
C ALA A 102 2.85 -0.49 4.54
N LEU A 103 1.77 0.24 4.25
CA LEU A 103 1.59 0.92 2.96
C LEU A 103 2.64 2.01 2.75
N LEU A 104 2.88 2.85 3.75
CA LEU A 104 3.88 3.91 3.66
C LEU A 104 5.30 3.36 3.51
N LEU A 105 5.65 2.28 4.23
CA LEU A 105 6.91 1.57 4.07
C LEU A 105 7.05 0.94 2.67
N PHE A 106 5.95 0.42 2.11
CA PHE A 106 5.95 -0.08 0.74
C PHE A 106 6.18 1.04 -0.29
N GLU A 107 5.53 2.19 -0.15
CA GLU A 107 5.74 3.36 -1.02
C GLU A 107 7.19 3.88 -0.95
N MET A 108 7.78 3.91 0.25
CA MET A 108 9.19 4.28 0.41
C MET A 108 10.13 3.24 -0.22
N ALA A 109 9.83 1.95 -0.06
CA ALA A 109 10.64 0.87 -0.64
C ALA A 109 10.52 0.79 -2.17
N SER A 110 9.39 1.19 -2.75
CA SER A 110 9.19 1.30 -4.19
C SER A 110 9.85 2.55 -4.80
N LEU A 111 10.43 3.43 -3.96
CA LEU A 111 11.01 4.71 -4.38
C LEU A 111 10.00 5.54 -5.18
N GLU A 112 8.72 5.48 -4.79
CA GLU A 112 7.69 6.37 -5.31
C GLU A 112 7.56 7.56 -4.35
N LYS A 113 7.54 8.79 -4.88
CA LYS A 113 7.30 10.04 -4.12
C LYS A 113 8.32 10.36 -3.00
N TRP A 114 9.55 9.87 -3.12
CA TRP A 114 10.68 10.19 -2.22
C TRP A 114 11.38 11.53 -2.55
N TRP A 115 10.89 12.25 -3.57
CA TRP A 115 11.26 13.61 -3.94
C TRP A 115 10.04 14.52 -4.04
#